data_AF-V7EQD3-F1
#
_entry.id   AF-V7EQD3-F1
#
_cell.length_a   1.000
_cell.length_b   1.000
_cell.length_c   1.000
_cell.angle_alpha   90.00
_cell.angle_beta   90.00
_cell.angle_gamma   90.00
#
_symmetry.space_group_name_H-M   'P 1'
#
loop_
_entity.id
_entity.type
_entity.pdbx_description
1 polymer ?
#
loop_
_entity_poly.entity_id
_entity_poly.type
_entity_poly.pdbx_seq_one_letter_code
_entity_poly.pdbx_strand_id
1 'polypeptide(L)' 'MNSVTITIEAETEAWAEEKARAAGYASASEYLAHLVQRERDVEQLRATLLAADPVPVSEFDEAFFAELDRSLARPG' A
#
# COMPACT_ATOMS: atom_id res chain seq x y z
N MET A 1 -6.16 10.60 15.19
CA MET A 1 -5.95 9.17 15.49
C MET A 1 -7.28 8.61 15.98
N ASN A 2 -7.73 7.47 15.46
CA ASN A 2 -8.90 6.77 15.98
C ASN A 2 -8.43 5.47 16.66
N SER A 3 -9.16 5.00 17.66
CA SER A 3 -8.81 3.79 18.43
C SER A 3 -9.91 2.75 18.30
N VAL A 4 -9.52 1.50 18.07
CA VAL A 4 -10.42 0.35 18.06
C VAL A 4 -9.89 -0.65 19.08
N THR A 5 -10.77 -1.09 19.98
CA THR A 5 -10.47 -2.18 20.93
C THR A 5 -10.89 -3.49 20.29
N ILE A 6 -9.97 -4.45 20.25
CA ILE A 6 -10.23 -5.80 19.75
C ILE A 6 -9.85 -6.82 20.82
N THR A 7 -10.55 -7.96 20.82
CA THR A 7 -10.23 -9.09 21.66
C THR A 7 -9.80 -10.24 20.78
N ILE A 8 -8.63 -10.79 21.06
CA ILE A 8 -8.05 -11.96 20.39
C ILE A 8 -7.59 -12.96 21.45
N GLU A 9 -7.39 -14.21 21.07
CA GLU A 9 -6.88 -15.24 21.97
C GLU A 9 -5.41 -14.95 22.33
N ALA A 10 -5.00 -15.31 23.54
CA ALA A 10 -3.66 -15.04 24.04
C ALA A 10 -2.56 -15.65 23.16
N GLU A 11 -2.80 -16.82 22.58
CA GLU A 11 -1.87 -17.44 21.62
C GLU A 11 -1.70 -16.59 20.35
N THR A 12 -2.80 -15.99 19.86
CA THR A 12 -2.78 -15.12 18.69
C THR A 12 -2.05 -13.80 18.99
N GLU A 13 -2.24 -13.26 20.19
CA GLU A 13 -1.50 -12.07 20.66
C GLU A 13 0.00 -12.33 20.73
N ALA A 14 0.42 -13.44 21.36
CA ALA A 14 1.84 -13.81 21.46
C ALA A 14 2.49 -14.01 20.08
N TRP A 15 1.77 -14.65 19.15
CA TRP A 15 2.22 -14.77 17.76
C TRP A 15 2.36 -13.40 17.08
N ALA A 16 1.39 -12.50 17.27
CA ALA A 16 1.42 -11.17 16.68
C ALA A 16 2.57 -10.31 17.23
N GLU A 17 2.88 -10.42 18.53
CA GLU A 17 4.04 -9.77 19.15
C GLU A 17 5.37 -10.27 18.58
N GLU A 18 5.53 -11.57 18.38
CA GLU A 18 6.73 -12.13 17.78
C GLU A 18 6.91 -11.63 16.34
N LYS A 19 5.83 -11.62 15.56
CA LYS A 19 5.84 -11.09 14.19
C LYS A 19 6.14 -9.60 14.16
N ALA A 20 5.53 -8.82 15.04
CA ALA A 20 5.79 -7.38 15.16
C ALA A 20 7.28 -7.12 15.39
N ARG A 21 7.88 -7.82 16.36
CA ARG A 21 9.30 -7.71 16.69
C ARG A 21 10.20 -8.10 15.52
N ALA A 22 9.91 -9.22 14.86
CA ALA A 22 10.68 -9.69 13.71
C ALA A 22 10.62 -8.72 12.52
N ALA A 23 9.51 -8.00 12.36
CA ALA A 23 9.31 -7.00 11.33
C ALA A 23 9.73 -5.57 11.76
N GLY A 24 10.22 -5.39 12.99
CA GLY A 24 10.76 -4.12 13.50
C GLY A 24 9.73 -3.15 14.08
N TYR A 25 8.50 -3.60 14.36
CA TYR A 25 7.47 -2.79 15.02
C TYR A 25 7.62 -2.80 16.53
N ALA A 26 7.19 -1.72 17.19
CA ALA A 26 7.34 -1.57 18.63
C ALA A 26 6.28 -2.35 19.43
N SER A 27 5.15 -2.72 18.80
CA SER A 27 4.07 -3.47 19.45
C SER A 27 3.22 -4.27 18.46
N ALA A 28 2.47 -5.25 18.97
CA ALA A 28 1.46 -5.96 18.19
C ALA A 28 0.37 -5.01 17.67
N SER A 29 -0.06 -4.01 18.45
CA SER A 29 -1.07 -3.04 18.00
C SER A 29 -0.62 -2.20 16.81
N GLU A 30 0.64 -1.75 16.81
CA GLU A 30 1.24 -1.02 15.69
C GLU A 30 1.32 -1.92 14.45
N TYR A 31 1.77 -3.16 14.64
CA TYR A 31 1.85 -4.14 13.56
C TYR A 31 0.48 -4.46 12.96
N LEU A 32 -0.55 -4.67 13.80
CA LEU A 32 -1.91 -4.91 13.35
C LEU A 32 -2.50 -3.70 12.61
N ALA A 33 -2.27 -2.49 13.08
CA ALA A 33 -2.68 -1.27 12.37
C ALA A 33 -2.02 -1.19 10.98
N HIS A 34 -0.74 -1.52 10.87
CA HIS A 34 -0.05 -1.62 9.59
C HIS A 34 -0.67 -2.68 8.68
N LEU A 35 -0.97 -3.88 9.19
CA LEU A 35 -1.58 -4.95 8.41
C LEU A 35 -2.95 -4.55 7.85
N VAL A 36 -3.79 -3.91 8.67
CA VAL A 36 -5.11 -3.42 8.25
C VAL A 36 -4.96 -2.35 7.17
N GLN A 37 -4.03 -1.40 7.34
CA GLN A 37 -3.79 -0.37 6.33
C GLN A 37 -3.26 -0.98 5.02
N ARG A 38 -2.34 -1.94 5.11
CA ARG A 38 -1.81 -2.65 3.94
C ARG A 38 -2.92 -3.37 3.18
N GLU A 39 -3.84 -4.05 3.87
CA GLU A 39 -4.96 -4.73 3.20
C GLU A 39 -5.87 -3.73 2.48
N ARG A 40 -6.21 -2.62 3.14
CA ARG A 40 -6.97 -1.52 2.53
C ARG A 40 -6.27 -0.97 1.29
N ASP A 41 -4.96 -0.78 1.34
CA ASP A 41 -4.18 -0.27 0.21
C ASP A 41 -4.16 -1.27 -0.96
N VAL A 42 -4.09 -2.57 -0.68
CA VAL A 42 -4.19 -3.64 -1.68
C VAL A 42 -5.56 -3.64 -2.35
N GLU A 43 -6.64 -3.55 -1.57
CA GLU A 43 -8.01 -3.46 -2.09
C GLU A 43 -8.18 -2.22 -2.98
N GLN A 44 -7.67 -1.07 -2.52
CA GLN A 44 -7.74 0.18 -3.28
C GLN A 44 -6.94 0.09 -4.58
N LEU A 45 -5.70 -0.41 -4.54
CA LEU A 45 -4.86 -0.61 -5.71
C LEU A 45 -5.56 -1.54 -6.72
N ARG A 46 -6.11 -2.66 -6.25
CA ARG A 46 -6.83 -3.60 -7.11
C ARG A 46 -8.04 -2.94 -7.77
N ALA A 47 -8.82 -2.18 -7.01
CA ALA A 47 -9.97 -1.44 -7.55
C ALA A 47 -9.53 -0.43 -8.61
N THR A 48 -8.45 0.31 -8.37
CA THR A 48 -7.88 1.25 -9.35
C THR A 48 -7.44 0.56 -10.63
N LEU A 49 -6.73 -0.57 -10.54
CA LEU A 49 -6.28 -1.33 -11.70
C LEU A 49 -7.44 -1.92 -12.51
N LEU A 50 -8.50 -2.37 -11.85
CA LEU A 50 -9.70 -2.90 -12.52
C LEU A 50 -10.57 -1.81 -13.15
N ALA A 51 -10.54 -0.60 -12.59
CA ALA A 51 -11.28 0.55 -13.12
C ALA A 51 -10.52 1.29 -14.23
N ALA A 52 -9.22 1.01 -14.41
CA ALA A 52 -8.42 1.63 -15.45
C ALA A 52 -8.78 1.06 -16.82
N ASP A 53 -8.91 1.95 -17.81
CA ASP A 53 -9.06 1.52 -19.19
C ASP A 53 -7.75 0.89 -19.67
N PRO A 54 -7.77 -0.33 -20.23
CA PRO A 54 -6.57 -0.96 -20.73
C PRO A 54 -6.08 -0.21 -21.98
N VAL A 55 -4.84 0.25 -21.92
CA VAL A 55 -4.17 0.91 -23.05
C VAL A 55 -3.12 -0.05 -23.62
N PRO A 56 -3.03 -0.23 -24.95
CA PRO A 56 -1.97 -0.99 -25.57
C PRO A 56 -0.58 -0.51 -25.12
N VAL A 57 0.29 -1.45 -24.76
CA VAL A 57 1.68 -1.12 -24.35
C VAL A 57 2.43 -0.37 -25.45
N SER A 58 2.05 -0.57 -26.72
CA SER A 58 2.61 0.15 -27.86
C SER A 58 2.34 1.65 -27.85
N GLU A 59 1.38 2.15 -27.06
CA GLU A 59 1.12 3.58 -26.91
C GLU A 59 2.13 4.26 -25.95
N PHE A 60 2.91 3.49 -25.20
CA PHE A 60 4.02 3.97 -24.38
C PHE A 60 5.33 3.92 -25.18
N ASP A 61 5.39 4.65 -26.29
CA ASP A 61 6.54 4.72 -27.18
C ASP A 61 7.53 5.86 -26.83
N GLU A 62 8.60 6.00 -27.62
CA GLU A 62 9.59 7.07 -27.43
C GLU A 62 8.97 8.47 -27.50
N ALA A 63 7.94 8.68 -28.33
CA ALA A 63 7.29 9.97 -28.47
C ALA A 63 6.45 10.31 -27.23
N PHE A 64 5.75 9.32 -26.66
CA PHE A 64 5.05 9.46 -25.38
C PHE A 64 6.01 9.90 -24.26
N PHE A 65 7.15 9.20 -24.10
CA PHE A 65 8.11 9.55 -23.04
C PHE A 65 8.78 10.90 -23.28
N ALA A 66 9.07 11.26 -24.54
CA ALA A 66 9.59 12.59 -24.88
C ALA A 66 8.58 13.72 -24.60
N GLU A 67 7.28 13.47 -24.70
CA GLU A 67 6.24 14.40 -24.26
C GLU A 67 6.15 14.46 -22.73
N LEU A 68 6.20 13.31 -22.05
CA LEU A 68 6.18 13.25 -20.59
C LEU A 68 7.34 14.04 -19.98
N ASP A 69 8.56 13.87 -20.49
CA ASP A 69 9.75 14.60 -20.03
C ASP A 69 9.58 16.12 -20.21
N ARG A 70 9.00 16.56 -21.34
CA ARG A 70 8.68 17.98 -21.57
C ARG A 70 7.63 18.50 -20.59
N SER A 71 6.64 17.69 -20.24
CA SER A 71 5.58 18.07 -19.29
C SER A 71 6.07 18.18 -17.84
N LEU A 72 7.08 17.38 -17.47
CA LEU A 72 7.66 17.35 -16.12
C LEU A 72 8.76 18.40 -15.93
N ALA A 73 9.33 18.93 -17.02
CA ALA A 73 10.23 20.06 -16.97
C ALA A 73 9.46 21.31 -16.48
N ARG A 74 9.58 21.62 -15.18
CA ARG A 74 8.96 22.81 -14.59
C ARG A 74 9.40 24.07 -15.37
N PRO A 75 8.49 25.00 -15.67
CA PRO A 75 8.89 26.33 -16.11
C PRO A 75 9.64 27.00 -14.94
N GLY A 76 10.83 27.52 -15.24
CA GLY A 76 11.66 28.28 -14.29
C GLY A 76 11.06 29.62 -13.92
#